data_AF-A0A2V9SAU0-F1
#
_entry.id   AF-A0A2V9SAU0-F1
#
_cell.length_a   1.000
_cell.length_b   1.000
_cell.length_c   1.000
_cell.angle_alpha   90.00
_cell.angle_beta   90.00
_cell.angle_gamma   90.00
#
_symmetry.space_group_name_H-M   'P 1'
#
loop_
_entity.id
_entity.type
_entity.pdbx_description
1 polymer ?
#
loop_
_entity_poly.entity_id
_entity_poly.type
_entity_poly.pdbx_seq_one_letter_code
_entity_poly.pdbx_strand_id
1 'polypeptide(L)'
;MLPYNLVTKANLQTSDKTGDIVHRFWHEQAQINHGKMNRFVTWSDNPGLVMSYFDATSLPEGKLAQKYTMDDNFFHAAFGGSFLNHQFLIAAAAPVYPNAPASMQPTLDASGKLALDSTTG
;
A
#
# COMPACT_ATOMS: atom_id res chain seq x y z
N MET A 1 15.58 13.92 9.96
CA MET A 1 14.75 13.30 11.02
C MET A 1 13.43 12.95 10.37
N LEU A 2 13.03 11.69 10.32
CA LEU A 2 11.75 11.29 9.71
C LEU A 2 10.62 12.07 10.43
N PRO A 3 9.69 12.73 9.71
CA PRO A 3 8.71 13.62 10.33
C PRO A 3 7.71 12.93 11.28
N TYR A 4 7.69 11.59 11.28
CA TYR A 4 6.74 10.75 12.02
C TYR A 4 7.50 9.80 12.95
N ASN A 5 7.11 9.81 14.23
CA ASN A 5 7.75 9.01 15.28
C ASN A 5 6.85 7.80 15.60
N LEU A 6 7.38 6.60 15.40
CA LEU A 6 6.70 5.33 15.69
C LEU A 6 6.26 5.16 17.15
N VAL A 7 6.93 5.85 18.08
CA VAL A 7 6.69 5.75 19.53
C VAL A 7 5.65 6.77 20.00
N THR A 8 5.54 7.93 19.34
CA THR A 8 4.74 9.06 19.86
C THR A 8 3.69 9.61 18.89
N LYS A 9 3.74 9.28 17.60
CA LYS A 9 2.86 9.82 16.54
C LYS A 9 2.15 8.73 15.73
N ALA A 10 1.51 7.80 16.43
CA ALA A 10 0.54 6.94 15.76
C ALA A 10 -0.72 7.75 15.34
N ASN A 11 -1.05 8.84 16.04
CA ASN A 11 -2.20 9.69 15.71
C ASN A 11 -1.79 10.90 14.86
N LEU A 12 -2.32 11.00 13.65
CA LEU A 12 -2.18 12.16 12.77
C LEU A 12 -3.31 13.16 12.98
N GLN A 13 -3.00 14.45 12.85
CA GLN A 13 -3.99 15.52 12.80
C GLN A 13 -4.33 15.84 11.35
N THR A 14 -5.57 16.21 11.05
CA THR A 14 -6.00 16.53 9.67
C THR A 14 -5.29 17.73 9.05
N SER A 15 -4.64 18.56 9.87
CA SER A 15 -3.78 19.66 9.42
C SER A 15 -2.32 19.24 9.16
N ASP A 16 -1.93 18.00 9.48
CA ASP A 16 -0.59 17.51 9.23
C ASP A 16 -0.33 17.35 7.73
N LYS A 17 0.88 17.71 7.29
CA LYS A 17 1.32 17.50 5.90
C LYS A 17 2.02 16.15 5.78
N THR A 18 1.33 15.15 5.24
CA THR A 18 1.89 13.82 5.01
C THR A 18 2.60 13.70 3.66
N GLY A 19 3.52 12.75 3.56
CA GLY A 19 4.05 12.30 2.27
C GLY A 19 3.11 11.26 1.64
N ASP A 20 3.36 10.92 0.38
CA ASP A 20 2.82 9.71 -0.23
C ASP A 20 3.63 8.50 0.25
N ILE A 21 2.94 7.40 0.54
CA ILE A 21 3.58 6.14 0.97
C ILE A 21 3.61 5.17 -0.18
N VAL A 22 4.68 4.37 -0.26
CA VAL A 22 4.81 3.36 -1.31
C VAL A 22 3.68 2.34 -1.28
N HIS A 23 3.07 2.14 -2.45
CA HIS A 23 2.00 1.15 -2.69
C HIS A 23 2.33 0.36 -3.97
N ARG A 24 3.52 -0.23 -4.01
CA ARG A 24 4.03 -1.03 -5.15
C ARG A 24 3.68 -2.50 -4.97
N PHE A 25 3.29 -3.17 -6.06
CA PHE A 25 2.83 -4.58 -6.08
C PHE A 25 3.71 -5.55 -5.28
N TRP A 26 5.04 -5.47 -5.44
CA TRP A 26 5.98 -6.36 -4.74
C TRP A 26 6.30 -5.92 -3.30
N HIS A 27 6.27 -4.61 -3.03
CA HIS A 27 6.54 -4.09 -1.70
C HIS A 27 5.43 -4.48 -0.74
N GLU A 28 4.17 -4.36 -1.16
CA GLU A 28 3.02 -4.72 -0.34
C GLU A 28 3.05 -6.19 0.10
N GLN A 29 3.37 -7.11 -0.82
CA GLN A 29 3.58 -8.52 -0.49
C GLN A 29 4.69 -8.71 0.55
N ALA A 30 5.79 -7.95 0.41
CA ALA A 30 6.90 -8.00 1.36
C ALA A 30 6.55 -7.42 2.74
N GLN A 31 5.68 -6.40 2.80
CA GLN A 31 5.13 -5.81 4.03
C GLN A 31 4.24 -6.82 4.77
N ILE A 32 3.33 -7.47 4.03
CA ILE A 32 2.41 -8.53 4.52
C ILE A 32 3.19 -9.75 5.04
N ASN A 33 4.33 -10.06 4.42
CA ASN A 33 5.26 -11.09 4.86
C ASN A 33 4.59 -12.45 5.14
N HIS A 34 3.92 -13.01 4.13
CA HIS A 34 3.21 -14.30 4.22
C HIS A 34 2.18 -14.35 5.37
N GLY A 35 1.44 -13.26 5.57
CA GLY A 35 0.40 -13.14 6.58
C GLY A 35 0.91 -12.82 7.99
N LYS A 36 2.21 -12.62 8.20
CA LYS A 36 2.77 -12.20 9.49
C LYS A 36 2.51 -10.73 9.80
N MET A 37 2.21 -9.93 8.78
CA MET A 37 1.82 -8.51 8.89
C MET A 37 2.83 -7.64 9.66
N ASN A 38 4.14 -7.94 9.54
CA ASN A 38 5.16 -7.39 10.44
C ASN A 38 6.36 -6.74 9.74
N ARG A 39 6.26 -6.42 8.45
CA ARG A 39 7.36 -5.78 7.71
C ARG A 39 6.96 -4.47 7.02
N PHE A 40 5.85 -3.86 7.43
CA PHE A 40 5.38 -2.57 6.91
C PHE A 40 6.43 -1.46 7.06
N VAL A 41 7.05 -1.34 8.23
CA VAL A 41 8.15 -0.39 8.47
C VAL A 41 9.36 -0.68 7.59
N THR A 42 9.71 -1.96 7.39
CA THR A 42 10.90 -2.37 6.63
C THR A 42 10.78 -2.10 5.14
N TRP A 43 9.59 -2.29 4.57
CA TRP A 43 9.33 -2.17 3.12
C TRP A 43 8.52 -0.91 2.81
N SER A 44 8.73 0.17 3.56
CA SER A 44 8.13 1.48 3.32
C SER A 44 9.21 2.53 3.11
N ASP A 45 8.95 3.47 2.21
CA ASP A 45 9.74 4.69 2.01
C ASP A 45 9.54 5.73 3.12
N ASN A 46 8.48 5.56 3.94
CA ASN A 46 8.24 6.35 5.14
C ASN A 46 7.90 5.45 6.33
N PRO A 47 8.93 4.90 7.02
CA PRO A 47 8.74 3.93 8.10
C PRO A 47 8.00 4.49 9.31
N GLY A 48 7.99 5.81 9.51
CA GLY A 48 7.24 6.44 10.60
C GLY A 48 5.76 6.61 10.29
N LEU A 49 5.44 6.98 9.05
CA LEU A 49 4.07 7.27 8.61
C LEU A 49 3.25 5.99 8.37
N VAL A 50 3.88 4.91 7.91
CA VAL A 50 3.18 3.65 7.56
C VAL A 50 2.43 3.01 8.74
N MET A 51 2.81 3.34 9.98
CA MET A 51 2.14 2.85 11.20
C MET A 51 1.20 3.88 11.83
N SER A 52 1.01 5.03 11.19
CA SER A 52 0.14 6.09 11.69
C SER A 52 -1.31 5.89 11.23
N TYR A 53 -2.26 6.50 11.93
CA TYR A 53 -3.69 6.51 11.66
C TYR A 53 -4.32 7.86 12.02
N PHE A 54 -5.50 8.13 11.46
CA PHE A 54 -6.34 9.26 11.85
C PHE A 54 -7.50 8.76 12.70
N ASP A 55 -7.87 9.52 13.74
CA ASP A 55 -9.19 9.36 14.35
C ASP A 55 -10.24 9.99 13.40
N ALA A 56 -10.92 9.13 12.65
CA ALA A 56 -11.91 9.55 11.66
C ALA A 56 -13.29 9.86 12.25
N THR A 57 -13.51 9.65 13.57
CA THR A 57 -14.85 9.71 14.20
C THR A 57 -15.60 11.00 13.89
N SER A 58 -14.91 12.13 13.90
CA SER A 58 -15.48 13.46 13.64
C SER A 58 -15.24 13.97 12.21
N LEU A 59 -14.54 13.21 11.37
CA LEU A 59 -14.27 13.55 9.98
C LEU A 59 -15.49 13.32 9.10
N PRO A 60 -15.56 13.92 7.89
CA PRO A 60 -16.67 13.68 6.96
C PRO A 60 -16.96 12.19 6.75
N GLU A 61 -15.92 11.36 6.61
CA GLU A 61 -16.00 9.92 6.41
C GLU A 61 -16.62 9.21 7.62
N GLY A 62 -16.18 9.53 8.86
CA GLY A 62 -16.75 8.95 10.08
C GLY A 62 -18.21 9.37 10.31
N LYS A 63 -18.58 10.59 9.92
CA LYS A 63 -19.99 11.04 9.95
C LYS A 63 -20.85 10.31 8.93
N LEU A 64 -20.31 10.00 7.75
CA LEU A 64 -21.00 9.18 6.75
C LEU A 64 -21.18 7.74 7.27
N ALA A 65 -20.14 7.15 7.88
CA ALA A 65 -20.19 5.82 8.47
C ALA A 65 -21.20 5.70 9.64
N GLN A 66 -21.44 6.76 10.40
CA GLN A 66 -22.49 6.79 11.44
C GLN A 66 -23.91 6.87 10.87
N LYS A 67 -24.06 7.39 9.64
CA LYS A 67 -25.36 7.59 8.99
C LYS A 67 -25.76 6.44 8.06
N TYR A 68 -24.78 5.73 7.51
CA TYR A 68 -24.95 4.69 6.50
C TYR A 68 -24.14 3.44 6.84
N THR A 69 -24.14 2.45 5.97
CA THR A 69 -23.35 1.22 6.15
C THR A 69 -21.90 1.46 5.74
N MET A 70 -20.97 1.06 6.60
CA MET A 70 -19.56 0.94 6.28
C MET A 70 -19.24 -0.52 5.96
N ASP A 71 -18.53 -0.76 4.86
CA ASP A 71 -17.94 -2.07 4.55
C ASP A 71 -16.50 -2.08 5.05
N ASP A 72 -16.26 -2.82 6.14
CA ASP A 72 -14.94 -3.00 6.76
C ASP A 72 -14.22 -4.27 6.29
N ASN A 73 -14.79 -4.98 5.32
CA ASN A 73 -14.25 -6.21 4.75
C ASN A 73 -14.11 -6.13 3.22
N PHE A 74 -13.82 -4.93 2.71
CA PHE A 74 -13.51 -4.68 1.31
C PHE A 74 -11.99 -4.76 1.07
N PHE A 75 -11.60 -5.58 0.09
CA PHE A 75 -10.21 -5.68 -0.37
C PHE A 75 -10.11 -5.18 -1.80
N HIS A 76 -9.04 -4.45 -2.09
CA HIS A 76 -8.65 -4.17 -3.46
C HIS A 76 -8.41 -5.48 -4.25
N ALA A 77 -8.58 -5.45 -5.56
CA ALA A 77 -8.59 -6.67 -6.38
C ALA A 77 -7.19 -7.26 -6.61
N ALA A 78 -6.15 -6.44 -6.53
CA ALA A 78 -4.76 -6.85 -6.65
C ALA A 78 -3.86 -5.98 -5.77
N PHE A 79 -2.72 -6.52 -5.35
CA PHE A 79 -1.68 -5.74 -4.68
C PHE A 79 -1.23 -4.54 -5.53
N GLY A 80 -0.67 -3.53 -4.86
CA GLY A 80 -0.09 -2.36 -5.46
C GLY A 80 -1.09 -1.24 -5.73
N GLY A 81 -0.71 -0.37 -6.67
CA GLY A 81 -1.30 0.94 -6.80
C GLY A 81 -2.55 1.05 -7.65
N SER A 82 -2.92 2.32 -7.85
CA SER A 82 -4.11 2.76 -8.56
C SER A 82 -4.27 2.14 -9.94
N PHE A 83 -3.23 2.09 -10.76
CA PHE A 83 -3.37 1.71 -12.17
C PHE A 83 -4.00 0.33 -12.37
N LEU A 84 -3.53 -0.70 -11.66
CA LEU A 84 -4.05 -2.06 -11.78
C LEU A 84 -5.45 -2.19 -11.16
N ASN A 85 -5.67 -1.61 -9.98
CA ASN A 85 -6.95 -1.71 -9.29
C ASN A 85 -8.10 -0.99 -10.00
N HIS A 86 -7.84 0.13 -10.70
CA HIS A 86 -8.86 0.75 -11.56
C HIS A 86 -9.31 -0.16 -12.70
N GLN A 87 -8.39 -0.95 -13.27
CA GLN A 87 -8.73 -1.88 -14.37
C GLN A 87 -9.61 -3.01 -13.84
N PHE A 88 -9.30 -3.55 -12.67
CA PHE A 88 -10.16 -4.51 -11.99
C PHE A 88 -11.53 -3.94 -11.61
N LEU A 89 -11.59 -2.69 -11.15
CA LEU A 89 -12.86 -2.03 -10.81
C LEU A 89 -13.83 -2.00 -12.01
N ILE A 90 -13.31 -1.76 -13.21
CA ILE A 90 -14.13 -1.61 -14.42
C ILE A 90 -14.36 -2.94 -15.14
N ALA A 91 -13.34 -3.79 -15.23
CA ALA A 91 -13.34 -4.97 -16.09
C ALA A 91 -13.33 -6.31 -15.33
N ALA A 92 -13.23 -6.28 -14.00
CA ALA A 92 -13.06 -7.47 -13.15
C ALA A 92 -11.87 -8.37 -13.56
N ALA A 93 -10.86 -7.80 -14.24
CA ALA A 93 -9.70 -8.51 -14.74
C ALA A 93 -8.47 -7.61 -14.84
N ALA A 94 -7.29 -8.22 -14.75
CA ALA A 94 -6.03 -7.56 -15.08
C ALA A 94 -5.90 -7.37 -16.61
N PRO A 95 -5.26 -6.28 -17.08
CA PRO A 95 -4.93 -6.15 -18.49
C PRO A 95 -3.96 -7.26 -18.92
N VAL A 96 -4.11 -7.72 -20.15
CA VAL A 96 -3.15 -8.65 -20.76
C VAL A 96 -2.22 -7.85 -21.68
N TYR A 97 -0.92 -7.92 -21.43
CA TYR A 97 0.09 -7.36 -22.33
C TYR A 97 0.89 -8.49 -22.99
N PRO A 98 0.36 -9.09 -24.06
CA PRO A 98 1.04 -10.18 -24.73
C PRO A 98 2.35 -9.69 -25.34
N ASN A 99 3.41 -10.49 -25.23
CA ASN A 99 4.74 -10.19 -25.75
C ASN A 99 5.38 -8.91 -25.18
N ALA A 100 5.13 -8.60 -23.90
CA ALA A 100 5.77 -7.48 -23.22
C ALA A 100 7.31 -7.53 -23.37
N PRO A 101 7.98 -6.40 -23.68
CA PRO A 101 9.43 -6.37 -23.81
C PRO A 101 10.13 -6.91 -22.57
N ALA A 102 11.25 -7.61 -22.74
CA ALA A 102 12.01 -8.18 -21.62
C ALA A 102 12.40 -7.13 -20.56
N SER A 103 12.63 -5.88 -20.97
CA SER A 103 12.92 -4.75 -20.08
C SER A 103 11.75 -4.33 -19.18
N MET A 104 10.52 -4.76 -19.48
CA MET A 104 9.31 -4.49 -18.69
C MET A 104 8.88 -5.69 -17.85
N GLN A 105 9.53 -6.84 -18.01
CA GLN A 105 9.21 -8.04 -17.24
C GLN A 105 9.95 -8.00 -15.89
N PRO A 106 9.27 -8.32 -14.77
CA PRO A 106 9.95 -8.41 -13.49
C PRO A 106 10.88 -9.63 -13.47
N THR A 107 12.12 -9.43 -13.01
CA THR A 107 13.01 -10.54 -12.69
C THR A 107 12.67 -11.08 -11.31
N LEU A 108 12.42 -12.37 -11.20
CA LEU A 108 12.15 -13.03 -9.92
C LEU A 108 13.31 -13.95 -9.54
N ASP A 109 13.57 -14.08 -8.24
CA ASP A 109 14.51 -15.06 -7.71
C ASP A 109 13.89 -16.48 -7.69
N ALA A 110 14.68 -17.48 -7.27
CA ALA A 110 14.25 -18.88 -7.19
C ALA A 110 13.07 -19.12 -6.23
N SER A 111 12.77 -18.15 -5.35
CA SER A 111 11.63 -18.19 -4.42
C SER A 111 10.40 -17.44 -4.95
N GLY A 112 10.46 -16.88 -6.15
CA GLY A 112 9.38 -16.10 -6.76
C GLY A 112 9.26 -14.67 -6.24
N LYS A 113 10.26 -14.18 -5.50
CA LYS A 113 10.31 -12.79 -5.03
C LYS A 113 10.96 -11.91 -6.09
N LEU A 114 10.53 -10.65 -6.18
CA LEU A 114 11.22 -9.65 -7.00
C LEU A 114 12.72 -9.65 -6.69
N ALA A 115 13.53 -9.92 -7.71
CA ALA A 115 14.97 -9.76 -7.65
C ALA A 115 15.27 -8.26 -7.66
N LEU A 116 15.50 -7.72 -6.46
CA LEU A 116 15.84 -6.31 -6.25
C LEU A 116 17.22 -6.06 -6.84
N ASP A 117 17.35 -5.01 -7.64
CA ASP A 117 18.66 -4.49 -8.03
C ASP A 117 19.20 -3.71 -6.84
N SER A 118 20.33 -4.16 -6.29
CA SER A 118 21.00 -3.52 -5.15
C SER A 118 21.31 -2.03 -5.35
N THR A 119 21.24 -1.54 -6.58
CA THR A 119 21.52 -0.15 -6.97
C THR A 119 20.25 0.72 -7.05
N THR A 120 19.08 0.12 -7.29
CA THR A 120 17.81 0.85 -7.51
C THR A 120 16.70 0.52 -6.51
N GLY A 121 16.89 -0.49 -5.65
CA GLY A 121 15.90 -0.92 -4.65
C GLY A 121 14.83 -1.80 -5.26
#